data_AF-A0A955E800-F1
#
_entry.id   AF-A0A955E800-F1
#
_cell.length_a   1.000
_cell.length_b   1.000
_cell.length_c   1.000
_cell.angle_alpha   90.00
_cell.angle_beta   90.00
_cell.angle_gamma   90.00
#
_symmetry.space_group_name_H-M   'P 1'
#
loop_
_entity.id
_entity.type
_entity.pdbx_description
1 polymer ?
#
loop_
_entity_poly.entity_id
_entity_poly.type
_entity_poly.pdbx_seq_one_letter_code
_entity_poly.pdbx_strand_id
1 'polypeptide(L)' 'MKARPKIERPEPDPVPTEPAEDDGGDVVGIRCPNCASRLCPVMWTRKTTKGRIRRARQCVHCRRRFGTTEIATGAQT' A
#
# COMPACT_ATOMS: atom_id res chain seq x y z
N MET A 1 -14.56 -42.68 -32.37
CA MET A 1 -13.93 -41.41 -31.95
C MET A 1 -14.44 -41.09 -30.55
N LYS A 2 -13.62 -41.19 -29.49
CA LYS A 2 -14.06 -40.93 -28.11
C LYS A 2 -13.92 -39.44 -27.80
N ALA A 3 -15.00 -38.81 -27.36
CA ALA A 3 -15.03 -37.39 -27.00
C ALA A 3 -14.15 -37.11 -25.78
N ARG A 4 -13.36 -36.03 -25.82
CA ARG A 4 -12.58 -35.55 -24.68
C ARG A 4 -13.51 -34.92 -23.65
N PRO A 5 -13.37 -35.22 -22.34
CA PRO A 5 -14.15 -34.53 -21.32
C PRO A 5 -13.69 -33.07 -21.23
N LYS A 6 -14.67 -32.15 -21.14
CA LYS A 6 -14.43 -30.73 -20.86
C LYS A 6 -14.01 -30.61 -19.40
N ILE A 7 -12.80 -30.11 -19.17
CA ILE A 7 -12.35 -29.69 -17.85
C ILE A 7 -12.94 -28.29 -17.65
N GLU A 8 -14.02 -28.19 -16.89
CA GLU A 8 -14.51 -26.91 -16.40
C GLU A 8 -13.48 -26.33 -15.45
N ARG A 9 -12.95 -25.16 -15.80
CA ARG A 9 -11.96 -24.44 -15.00
C ARG A 9 -12.75 -23.71 -13.91
N PRO A 10 -12.59 -24.02 -12.62
CA PRO A 10 -13.33 -23.34 -11.57
C PRO A 10 -13.00 -21.84 -11.61
N GLU A 11 -14.03 -21.00 -11.53
CA GLU A 11 -13.87 -19.55 -11.39
C GLU A 11 -13.16 -19.27 -10.05
N PRO A 12 -12.14 -18.40 -9.99
CA PRO A 12 -11.45 -18.13 -8.75
C PRO A 12 -12.43 -17.46 -7.77
N ASP A 13 -12.59 -18.07 -6.59
CA ASP A 13 -13.35 -17.48 -5.50
C ASP A 13 -12.89 -16.04 -5.22
N PRO A 14 -13.79 -15.12 -4.84
CA PRO A 14 -13.41 -13.76 -4.49
C PRO A 14 -12.48 -13.83 -3.28
N VAL A 15 -11.19 -13.54 -3.50
CA VAL A 15 -10.21 -13.43 -2.41
C VAL A 15 -10.74 -12.38 -1.43
N PRO A 16 -10.98 -12.74 -0.16
CA PRO A 16 -11.31 -11.76 0.86
C PRO A 16 -10.16 -10.75 0.89
N THR A 17 -10.41 -9.53 0.47
CA THR A 17 -9.46 -8.44 0.66
C THR A 17 -9.58 -8.08 2.12
N GLU A 18 -8.87 -8.81 2.99
CA GLU A 18 -8.68 -8.39 4.36
C GLU A 18 -8.12 -6.95 4.29
N PRO A 19 -8.76 -5.95 4.92
CA PRO A 19 -8.13 -4.66 5.06
C PRO A 19 -6.84 -4.93 5.81
N ALA A 20 -5.70 -4.72 5.15
CA ALA A 20 -4.39 -4.85 5.79
C ALA A 20 -4.48 -4.10 7.11
N GLU A 21 -4.43 -4.84 8.21
CA GLU A 21 -4.48 -4.31 9.55
C GLU A 21 -3.28 -3.35 9.67
N ASP A 22 -3.59 -2.06 9.53
CA ASP A 22 -2.67 -0.95 9.72
C ASP A 22 -2.39 -0.96 11.23
N ASP A 23 -1.34 -1.69 11.61
CA ASP A 23 -0.82 -1.82 12.96
C ASP A 23 -0.77 -0.43 13.59
N GLY A 24 -1.74 -0.21 14.50
CA GLY A 24 -2.09 1.07 15.09
C GLY A 24 -1.02 1.59 16.03
N GLY A 25 0.12 1.99 15.46
CA GLY A 25 0.95 3.02 16.06
C GLY A 25 0.21 4.35 15.93
N ASP A 26 0.21 5.15 17.00
CA ASP A 26 -0.26 6.53 17.06
C ASP A 26 0.47 7.42 16.03
N VAL A 27 0.20 7.24 14.73
CA VAL A 27 0.79 8.06 13.67
C VAL A 27 -0.04 9.33 13.60
N VAL A 28 0.57 10.44 14.02
CA VAL A 28 0.18 11.78 13.59
C VAL A 28 -0.04 11.73 12.07
N GLY A 29 -1.32 11.59 11.67
CA GLY A 29 -1.67 11.12 10.34
C GLY A 29 -1.06 12.00 9.25
N ILE A 30 -0.49 11.38 8.22
CA ILE A 30 0.20 12.08 7.13
C ILE A 30 -0.75 13.07 6.46
N ARG A 31 -0.33 14.33 6.37
CA ARG A 31 -1.09 15.40 5.71
C ARG A 31 -0.38 15.87 4.46
N CYS A 32 -1.17 16.21 3.44
CA CYS A 32 -0.65 16.87 2.26
C CYS A 32 -0.03 18.22 2.65
N PRO A 33 1.24 18.51 2.28
CA PRO A 33 1.89 19.77 2.62
C PRO A 33 1.26 20.98 1.92
N ASN A 34 0.44 20.77 0.89
CA ASN A 34 -0.16 21.84 0.10
C ASN A 34 -1.57 22.22 0.57
N CYS A 35 -2.39 21.25 0.97
CA CYS A 35 -3.81 21.50 1.30
C CYS A 35 -4.27 20.83 2.60
N ALA A 36 -3.33 20.32 3.40
CA ALA A 36 -3.58 19.65 4.69
C ALA A 36 -4.51 18.41 4.66
N SER A 37 -4.97 17.96 3.47
CA SER A 37 -5.79 16.76 3.33
C SER A 37 -5.06 15.52 3.86
N ARG A 38 -5.80 14.63 4.52
CA ARG A 38 -5.30 13.35 5.04
C ARG A 38 -5.39 12.22 4.01
N LEU A 39 -6.15 12.42 2.93
CA LEU A 39 -6.32 11.43 1.86
C LEU A 39 -5.10 11.44 0.92
N CYS A 40 -4.04 10.80 1.37
CA CYS A 40 -2.75 10.73 0.69
C CYS A 40 -2.29 9.26 0.50
N PRO A 41 -2.95 8.49 -0.39
CA PRO A 41 -2.58 7.11 -0.70
C PRO A 41 -1.12 7.01 -1.16
N VAL A 42 -0.49 5.88 -0.83
CA VAL A 42 0.87 5.55 -1.27
C VAL A 42 0.82 5.06 -2.71
N MET A 43 1.60 5.71 -3.57
CA MET A 43 1.76 5.33 -4.99
C MET A 43 2.83 4.23 -5.14
N TRP A 44 3.92 4.33 -4.40
CA TRP A 44 4.97 3.32 -4.37
C TRP A 44 5.79 3.43 -3.09
N THR A 45 6.41 2.31 -2.71
CA THR A 45 7.29 2.19 -1.55
C THR A 45 8.65 1.69 -2.01
N ARG A 46 9.72 2.35 -1.58
CA ARG A 46 11.10 1.95 -1.84
C ARG A 46 11.89 1.85 -0.54
N LYS A 47 12.44 0.66 -0.28
CA LYS A 47 13.44 0.47 0.79
C LYS A 47 14.77 1.06 0.34
N THR A 48 15.42 1.79 1.22
CA THR A 48 16.75 2.37 1.00
C THR A 48 17.80 1.60 1.79
N THR A 49 19.06 1.68 1.37
CA THR A 49 20.20 0.93 1.94
C THR A 49 20.50 1.22 3.41
N LYS A 50 19.92 2.28 4.00
CA LYS A 50 20.12 2.68 5.41
C LYS A 50 18.93 2.35 6.32
N GLY A 51 18.15 1.32 6.00
CA GLY A 51 16.97 0.93 6.81
C GLY A 51 15.84 1.97 6.81
N ARG A 52 15.83 2.89 5.84
CA ARG A 52 14.73 3.87 5.67
C ARG A 52 13.80 3.42 4.56
N ILE A 53 12.51 3.66 4.77
CA ILE A 53 11.45 3.42 3.79
C ILE A 53 11.06 4.78 3.21
N ARG A 54 11.24 4.96 1.90
CA ARG A 54 10.68 6.10 1.17
C ARG A 54 9.35 5.69 0.56
N ARG A 55 8.29 6.42 0.89
CA ARG A 55 6.98 6.26 0.25
C ARG A 55 6.65 7.49 -0.56
N ALA A 56 6.32 7.33 -1.83
CA ALA A 56 5.71 8.41 -2.60
C ALA A 56 4.19 8.34 -2.43
N ARG A 57 3.57 9.50 -2.24
CA ARG A 57 2.14 9.66 -2.00
C ARG A 57 1.57 10.68 -2.98
N GLN A 58 0.30 10.53 -3.31
CA GLN A 58 -0.45 11.52 -4.08
C GLN A 58 -1.66 11.98 -3.27
N CYS A 59 -1.80 13.28 -3.08
CA CYS A 59 -3.00 13.83 -2.45
C CYS A 59 -4.21 13.65 -3.37
N VAL A 60 -5.31 13.09 -2.87
CA VAL A 60 -6.54 12.95 -3.67
C VAL A 60 -7.18 14.31 -3.93
N HIS A 61 -7.11 15.23 -2.96
CA HIS A 61 -7.75 16.55 -3.03
C HIS A 61 -7.07 17.50 -4.03
N CYS A 62 -5.75 17.72 -3.91
CA CYS A 62 -5.03 18.66 -4.77
C CYS A 62 -4.16 17.99 -5.84
N ARG A 63 -4.19 16.65 -5.94
CA ARG A 63 -3.43 15.83 -6.91
C ARG A 63 -1.91 15.93 -6.83
N ARG A 64 -1.39 16.71 -5.88
CA ARG A 64 0.06 16.92 -5.69
C ARG A 64 0.74 15.69 -5.13
N ARG A 65 1.90 15.37 -5.68
CA ARG A 65 2.74 14.25 -5.25
C ARG A 65 3.79 14.73 -4.26
N PHE A 66 4.07 13.93 -3.23
CA PHE A 66 5.09 14.20 -2.23
C PHE A 66 5.62 12.89 -1.64
N GLY A 67 6.82 12.94 -1.05
CA GLY A 67 7.45 11.78 -0.43
C GLY A 67 7.42 11.85 1.09
N THR A 68 7.24 10.71 1.75
CA THR A 68 7.48 10.54 3.19
C THR A 68 8.64 9.58 3.39
N THR A 69 9.46 9.83 4.41
CA THR A 69 10.52 8.91 4.81
C THR A 69 10.22 8.40 6.21
N GLU A 70 10.14 7.09 6.35
CA GLU A 70 9.94 6.40 7.62
C GLU A 70 11.19 5.60 7.96
N ILE A 71 11.50 5.49 9.25
CA ILE A 71 12.52 4.57 9.75
C ILE A 71 11.83 3.22 9.88
N ALA A 72 12.40 2.15 9.31
CA ALA A 72 11.86 0.82 9.53
C ALA A 72 12.12 0.41 10.99
N THR A 73 11.18 0.70 11.88
CA THR A 73 11.18 0.20 13.26
C THR A 73 10.91 -1.30 13.23
N GLY A 74 11.96 -2.05 12.92
CA GLY A 74 12.02 -3.51 12.89
C GLY A 74 13.44 -4.05 12.94
N ALA A 75 14.46 -3.18 12.94
CA ALA A 75 15.82 -3.52 13.33
C ALA A 75 15.98 -3.23 14.83
N GLN A 76 15.29 -4.00 15.68
CA GLN A 76 15.75 -4.17 17.05
C GLN A 76 16.79 -5.29 16.99
N THR A 77 18.06 -4.89 17.01
CA THR A 77 19.19 -5.77 17.32
C THR A 77 19.15 -6.17 18.79
#